data_AF-A0A511THA2-F1
#
_entry.id   AF-A0A511THA2-F1
#
_cell.length_a   1.000
_cell.length_b   1.000
_cell.length_c   1.000
_cell.angle_alpha   90.00
_cell.angle_beta   90.00
_cell.angle_gamma   90.00
#
_symmetry.space_group_name_H-M   'P 1'
#
loop_
_entity.id
_entity.type
_entity.pdbx_description
1 polymer ?
#
loop_
_entity_poly.entity_id
_entity_poly.type
_entity_poly.pdbx_seq_one_letter_code
_entity_poly.pdbx_strand_id
1 'polypeptide(L)'
;MLARSAMRTVRASGPILDVSEDPKKVISDFLGYAFSLQKLSGRPSSEELAERFAPKGKGMTLQDTFVAYRAEEPGDVPPEFTETAPVDLKKELWVLTRLHFGKPATSALVEGEELRHLIQEALKLRATS
;
A
#
# COMPACT_ATOMS: atom_id res chain seq x y z
N MET A 1 -10.81 21.91 -8.22
CA MET A 1 -9.86 21.19 -9.10
C MET A 1 -8.89 20.44 -8.21
N LEU A 2 -9.09 19.13 -8.01
CA LEU A 2 -8.04 18.30 -7.44
C LEU A 2 -6.97 18.18 -8.53
N ALA A 3 -5.77 18.70 -8.29
CA ALA A 3 -4.63 18.43 -9.15
C ALA A 3 -4.53 16.90 -9.30
N ARG A 4 -4.30 16.42 -10.54
CA ARG A 4 -3.81 15.05 -10.72
C ARG A 4 -2.60 14.93 -9.80
N SER A 5 -2.73 14.20 -8.68
CA SER A 5 -1.56 13.92 -7.86
C SER A 5 -0.59 13.18 -8.77
N ALA A 6 0.64 13.69 -8.88
CA ALA A 6 1.66 13.03 -9.67
C ALA A 6 1.81 11.61 -9.12
N MET A 7 1.93 10.62 -10.00
CA MET A 7 2.11 9.23 -9.59
C MET A 7 3.33 9.13 -8.67
N ARG A 8 3.15 8.57 -7.47
CA ARG A 8 4.24 8.45 -6.51
C ARG A 8 5.31 7.51 -7.04
N THR A 9 6.56 7.76 -6.63
CA THR A 9 7.75 7.03 -7.10
C THR A 9 8.43 6.34 -5.93
N VAL A 10 9.12 5.23 -6.21
CA VAL A 10 9.89 4.46 -5.23
C VAL A 10 11.39 4.68 -5.45
N ARG A 11 12.13 4.87 -4.36
CA ARG A 11 13.60 4.91 -4.36
C ARG A 11 14.13 3.93 -3.32
N ALA A 12 15.28 3.33 -3.60
CA ALA A 12 16.00 2.51 -2.62
C ALA A 12 17.07 3.35 -1.92
N SER A 13 17.13 3.22 -0.59
CA SER A 13 18.18 3.76 0.26
C SER A 13 18.73 2.62 1.12
N GLY A 14 19.66 1.84 0.56
CA GLY A 14 20.09 0.56 1.13
C GLY A 14 18.91 -0.44 1.20
N PRO A 15 18.63 -1.07 2.35
CA PRO A 15 17.54 -2.04 2.48
C PRO A 15 16.14 -1.40 2.55
N ILE A 16 16.08 -0.07 2.64
CA ILE A 16 14.85 0.71 2.85
C ILE A 16 14.31 1.18 1.49
N LEU A 17 12.99 1.09 1.33
CA LEU A 17 12.26 1.65 0.20
C LEU A 17 11.56 2.93 0.66
N ASP A 18 11.83 4.03 -0.03
CA ASP A 18 11.21 5.33 0.22
C ASP A 18 10.24 5.68 -0.91
N VAL A 19 9.03 6.09 -0.54
CA VAL A 19 7.99 6.54 -1.49
C VAL A 19 7.88 8.07 -1.45
N SER A 20 7.82 8.70 -2.63
CA SER A 20 7.58 10.15 -2.72
C SER A 20 6.17 10.51 -2.24
N GLU A 21 6.00 11.69 -1.64
CA GLU A 21 4.69 12.16 -1.13
C GLU A 21 4.04 11.20 -0.11
N ASP A 22 4.86 10.46 0.64
CA ASP A 22 4.45 9.59 1.75
C ASP A 22 4.97 10.13 3.09
N PRO A 23 4.46 11.28 3.59
CA PRO A 23 5.00 11.95 4.77
C PRO A 23 4.87 11.12 6.05
N LYS A 24 3.90 10.21 6.10
CA LYS A 24 3.66 9.31 7.24
C LYS A 24 4.35 7.95 7.09
N LYS A 25 5.03 7.73 5.97
CA LYS A 25 5.77 6.50 5.60
C LYS A 25 4.94 5.22 5.56
N VAL A 26 3.61 5.33 5.44
CA VAL A 26 2.71 4.17 5.49
C VAL A 26 2.87 3.28 4.25
N ILE A 27 3.10 3.90 3.08
CA ILE A 27 3.26 3.18 1.81
C ILE A 27 4.67 2.57 1.73
N SER A 28 5.65 3.31 2.24
CA SER A 28 7.03 2.84 2.41
C SER A 28 7.08 1.60 3.31
N ASP A 29 6.40 1.65 4.47
CA ASP A 29 6.27 0.52 5.40
C ASP A 29 5.54 -0.66 4.75
N PHE A 30 4.44 -0.39 4.03
CA PHE A 30 3.71 -1.40 3.27
C PHE A 30 4.63 -2.21 2.36
N LEU A 31 5.46 -1.54 1.54
CA LEU A 31 6.38 -2.23 0.64
C LEU A 31 7.35 -3.10 1.45
N GLY A 32 7.93 -2.57 2.54
CA GLY A 32 8.81 -3.34 3.43
C GLY A 32 8.16 -4.62 3.99
N TYR A 33 6.92 -4.52 4.46
CA TYR A 33 6.17 -5.65 4.99
C TYR A 33 5.76 -6.66 3.91
N ALA A 34 5.32 -6.18 2.75
CA ALA A 34 4.92 -7.01 1.62
C ALA A 34 6.06 -7.92 1.15
N PHE A 35 7.29 -7.39 1.08
CA PHE A 35 8.48 -8.19 0.75
C PHE A 35 8.96 -9.10 1.89
N SER A 36 8.60 -8.79 3.14
CA SER A 36 8.95 -9.65 4.28
C SER A 36 8.04 -10.88 4.37
N LEU A 37 6.76 -10.74 4.01
CA LEU A 37 5.79 -11.85 3.94
C LEU A 37 6.24 -12.98 3.01
N GLN A 38 6.88 -12.63 1.89
CA GLN A 38 7.45 -13.60 0.94
C GLN A 38 8.39 -14.61 1.61
N LYS A 39 9.20 -14.17 2.58
CA LYS A 39 10.15 -15.06 3.27
C LYS A 39 9.46 -16.21 4.00
N LEU A 40 8.15 -16.12 4.23
CA LEU A 40 7.34 -17.12 4.93
C LEU A 40 6.62 -18.08 3.97
N SER A 41 6.32 -17.68 2.73
CA SER A 41 5.48 -18.46 1.80
C SER A 41 6.26 -19.37 0.85
N GLY A 42 7.54 -19.06 0.57
CA GLY A 42 8.37 -19.80 -0.38
C GLY A 42 8.00 -19.61 -1.86
N ARG A 43 7.02 -18.75 -2.17
CA ARG A 43 6.61 -18.41 -3.56
C ARG A 43 7.42 -17.24 -4.12
N PRO A 44 7.54 -17.08 -5.45
CA PRO A 44 8.11 -15.88 -6.05
C PRO A 44 7.35 -14.61 -5.63
N SER A 45 8.06 -13.57 -5.20
CA SER A 45 7.45 -12.33 -4.67
C SER A 45 6.55 -11.64 -5.68
N SER A 46 6.92 -11.66 -6.95
CA SER A 46 6.16 -11.06 -8.04
C SER A 46 4.78 -11.70 -8.19
N GLU A 47 4.70 -13.03 -8.11
CA GLU A 47 3.45 -13.78 -8.26
C GLU A 47 2.54 -13.61 -7.04
N GLU A 48 3.09 -13.74 -5.84
CA GLU A 48 2.29 -13.62 -4.61
C GLU A 48 1.72 -12.19 -4.45
N LEU A 49 2.56 -11.17 -4.68
CA LEU A 49 2.11 -9.78 -4.59
C LEU A 49 1.12 -9.44 -5.72
N ALA A 50 1.32 -9.97 -6.93
CA ALA A 50 0.35 -9.79 -8.01
C ALA A 50 -1.01 -10.42 -7.68
N GLU A 51 -1.03 -11.60 -7.06
CA GLU A 51 -2.28 -12.27 -6.65
C GLU A 51 -2.99 -11.50 -5.51
N ARG A 52 -2.24 -11.10 -4.49
CA ARG A 52 -2.79 -10.41 -3.30
C ARG A 52 -3.33 -9.03 -3.63
N PHE A 53 -2.71 -8.30 -4.56
CA PHE A 53 -3.05 -6.92 -4.92
C PHE A 53 -3.65 -6.80 -6.33
N ALA A 54 -4.13 -7.93 -6.89
CA ALA A 54 -5.06 -7.91 -8.02
C ALA A 54 -6.37 -7.23 -7.63
N PRO A 55 -7.22 -6.78 -8.58
CA PRO A 55 -8.48 -6.12 -8.25
C PRO A 55 -9.43 -6.92 -7.34
N LYS A 56 -9.36 -8.26 -7.38
CA LYS A 56 -10.12 -9.16 -6.48
C LYS A 56 -9.23 -9.82 -5.42
N GLY A 57 -8.02 -9.32 -5.26
CA GLY A 57 -7.03 -9.82 -4.32
C GLY A 57 -7.42 -9.50 -2.89
N LYS A 58 -6.98 -10.34 -1.95
CA LYS A 58 -7.33 -10.23 -0.52
C LYS A 58 -6.46 -9.24 0.26
N GLY A 59 -5.45 -8.65 -0.39
CA GLY A 59 -4.46 -7.81 0.25
C GLY A 59 -3.56 -8.57 1.24
N MET A 60 -3.24 -7.92 2.35
CA MET A 60 -2.40 -8.50 3.40
C MET A 60 -2.85 -8.08 4.80
N THR A 61 -2.62 -8.95 5.76
CA THR A 61 -2.81 -8.68 7.19
C THR A 61 -1.61 -9.22 7.94
N LEU A 62 -0.97 -8.35 8.70
CA LEU A 62 0.02 -8.67 9.71
C LEU A 62 -0.59 -8.29 11.05
N GLN A 63 -0.93 -9.31 11.84
CA GLN A 63 -1.60 -9.13 13.12
C GLN A 63 -0.89 -8.07 13.97
N ASP A 64 -1.68 -7.13 14.50
CA ASP A 64 -1.25 -6.01 15.34
C ASP A 64 -0.21 -5.05 14.73
N THR A 65 0.13 -5.21 13.45
CA THR A 65 1.22 -4.47 12.79
C THR A 65 0.77 -3.70 11.56
N PHE A 66 0.06 -4.35 10.64
CA PHE A 66 -0.29 -3.74 9.36
C PHE A 66 -1.49 -4.43 8.71
N VAL A 67 -2.35 -3.67 8.04
CA VAL A 67 -3.37 -4.22 7.16
C VAL A 67 -3.41 -3.44 5.86
N ALA A 68 -3.54 -4.15 4.74
CA ALA A 68 -3.79 -3.57 3.43
C ALA A 68 -4.99 -4.28 2.82
N TYR A 69 -6.02 -3.53 2.47
CA TYR A 69 -7.26 -4.07 1.93
C TYR A 69 -7.84 -3.13 0.87
N ARG A 70 -8.67 -3.68 -0.01
CA ARG A 70 -9.42 -2.90 -0.99
C ARG A 70 -10.67 -2.34 -0.33
N ALA A 71 -10.94 -1.04 -0.51
CA ALA A 71 -12.22 -0.47 -0.14
C ALA A 71 -13.28 -0.87 -1.19
N GLU A 72 -14.33 -1.54 -0.75
CA GLU A 72 -15.46 -1.97 -1.58
C GLU A 72 -16.68 -1.06 -1.39
N GLU A 73 -16.84 -0.51 -0.19
CA GLU A 73 -17.90 0.44 0.16
C GLU A 73 -17.36 1.68 0.89
N PRO A 74 -18.11 2.81 0.93
CA PRO A 74 -17.62 4.04 1.55
C PRO A 74 -17.24 3.88 3.02
N GLY A 75 -17.87 2.94 3.73
CA GLY A 75 -17.57 2.64 5.14
C GLY A 75 -16.21 1.97 5.36
N ASP A 76 -15.59 1.41 4.31
CA ASP A 76 -14.27 0.79 4.39
C ASP A 76 -13.14 1.82 4.48
N VAL A 77 -13.40 3.05 4.04
CA VAL A 77 -12.40 4.11 3.99
C VAL A 77 -12.30 4.79 5.35
N PRO A 78 -11.09 4.98 5.90
CA PRO A 78 -10.92 5.64 7.19
C PRO A 78 -11.56 7.05 7.20
N PRO A 79 -12.25 7.45 8.29
CA PRO A 79 -13.03 8.68 8.34
C PRO A 79 -12.25 9.93 7.94
N GLU A 80 -10.96 10.01 8.29
CA GLU A 80 -10.10 11.15 8.01
C GLU A 80 -9.96 11.49 6.52
N PHE A 81 -10.26 10.54 5.63
CA PHE A 81 -10.25 10.77 4.17
C PHE A 81 -11.63 11.08 3.60
N THR A 82 -12.70 10.78 4.32
CA THR A 82 -14.09 11.06 3.90
C THR A 82 -14.58 12.44 4.36
N GLU A 83 -14.00 13.00 5.42
CA GLU A 83 -14.38 14.29 5.98
C GLU A 83 -14.03 15.48 5.07
N THR A 84 -13.02 15.34 4.21
CA THR A 84 -12.48 16.44 3.40
C THR A 84 -12.93 16.41 1.94
N ALA A 85 -13.25 15.25 1.39
CA ALA A 85 -13.80 15.10 0.05
C ALA A 85 -14.53 13.74 -0.09
N PRO A 86 -15.58 13.66 -0.93
CA PRO A 86 -16.18 12.38 -1.27
C PRO A 86 -15.18 11.50 -2.01
N VAL A 87 -15.01 10.27 -1.53
CA VAL A 87 -14.11 9.28 -2.11
C VAL A 87 -14.80 8.61 -3.30
N ASP A 88 -14.14 8.63 -4.47
CA ASP A 88 -14.66 8.01 -5.69
C ASP A 88 -14.30 6.52 -5.74
N LEU A 89 -15.19 5.68 -5.21
CA LEU A 89 -15.04 4.21 -5.25
C LEU A 89 -15.31 3.59 -6.63
N LYS A 90 -15.67 4.38 -7.65
CA LYS A 90 -15.62 3.87 -9.04
C LYS A 90 -14.18 3.53 -9.43
N LYS A 91 -13.21 4.13 -8.76
CA LYS A 91 -11.80 3.75 -8.84
C LYS A 91 -11.51 2.61 -7.87
N GLU A 92 -10.67 1.68 -8.29
CA GLU A 92 -10.09 0.71 -7.39
C GLU A 92 -9.24 1.43 -6.35
N LEU A 93 -9.64 1.38 -5.08
CA LEU A 93 -8.97 2.07 -3.99
C LEU A 93 -8.51 1.08 -2.93
N TRP A 94 -7.25 1.23 -2.52
CA TRP A 94 -6.63 0.44 -1.47
C TRP A 94 -6.35 1.30 -0.25
N VAL A 95 -6.71 0.76 0.91
CA VAL A 95 -6.43 1.32 2.22
C VAL A 95 -5.24 0.58 2.80
N LEU A 96 -4.19 1.32 3.12
CA LEU A 96 -3.00 0.83 3.78
C LEU A 96 -2.98 1.39 5.18
N THR A 97 -2.94 0.55 6.21
CA THR A 97 -3.05 0.97 7.61
C THR A 97 -1.94 0.36 8.43
N ARG A 98 -1.10 1.22 9.02
CA ARG A 98 -0.14 0.84 10.05
C ARG A 98 -0.84 0.80 11.39
N LEU A 99 -0.73 -0.34 12.06
CA LEU A 99 -1.22 -0.57 13.41
C LEU A 99 -0.07 -0.37 14.40
N HIS A 100 -0.38 0.19 15.57
CA HIS A 100 0.58 0.31 16.66
C HIS A 100 -0.17 0.16 17.98
N PHE A 101 0.34 -0.71 18.85
CA PHE A 101 -0.23 -0.85 20.17
C PHE A 101 -0.17 0.49 20.92
N GLY A 102 -1.31 0.94 21.43
CA GLY A 102 -1.42 2.18 22.21
C GLY A 102 -1.29 3.49 21.42
N LYS A 103 -1.29 3.47 20.08
CA LYS A 103 -1.32 4.68 19.25
C LYS A 103 -2.45 4.64 18.23
N PRO A 104 -2.98 5.80 17.80
CA PRO A 104 -3.91 5.85 16.69
C PRO A 104 -3.33 5.19 15.44
N ALA A 105 -4.15 4.41 14.75
CA ALA A 105 -3.78 3.84 13.46
C ALA A 105 -3.43 4.96 12.47
N THR A 106 -2.47 4.68 11.60
CA THR A 106 -2.07 5.64 10.56
C THR A 106 -2.31 5.03 9.20
N SER A 107 -3.15 5.68 8.41
CA SER A 107 -3.60 5.17 7.13
C SER A 107 -3.09 5.99 5.95
N ALA A 108 -3.06 5.37 4.77
CA ALA A 108 -2.84 5.99 3.48
C ALA A 108 -3.77 5.36 2.43
N LEU A 109 -4.22 6.18 1.49
CA LEU A 109 -5.00 5.75 0.33
C LEU A 109 -4.14 5.67 -0.92
N VAL A 110 -4.34 4.62 -1.70
CA VAL A 110 -3.61 4.38 -2.95
C VAL A 110 -4.58 3.85 -4.00
N GLU A 111 -4.56 4.42 -5.21
CA GLU A 111 -5.34 3.87 -6.32
C GLU A 111 -4.74 2.51 -6.76
N GLY A 112 -5.56 1.56 -7.22
CA GLY A 112 -5.09 0.21 -7.52
C GLY A 112 -4.01 0.14 -8.59
N GLU A 113 -4.12 0.96 -9.63
CA GLU A 113 -3.09 1.08 -10.67
C GLU A 113 -1.77 1.60 -10.09
N GLU A 114 -1.84 2.63 -9.25
CA GLU A 114 -0.68 3.19 -8.56
C GLU A 114 -0.05 2.16 -7.61
N LEU A 115 -0.85 1.44 -6.82
CA LEU A 115 -0.36 0.43 -5.89
C LEU A 115 0.45 -0.64 -6.63
N ARG A 116 -0.11 -1.14 -7.75
CA ARG A 116 0.58 -2.11 -8.61
C ARG A 116 1.85 -1.52 -9.22
N HIS A 117 1.82 -0.26 -9.67
CA HIS A 117 3.01 0.41 -10.16
C HIS A 117 4.13 0.48 -9.11
N LEU A 118 3.80 0.91 -7.88
CA LEU A 118 4.75 0.99 -6.77
C LEU A 118 5.34 -0.38 -6.41
N ILE A 119 4.53 -1.44 -6.38
CA ILE A 119 5.00 -2.81 -6.15
C ILE A 119 5.98 -3.24 -7.25
N GLN A 120 5.68 -2.96 -8.52
CA GLN A 120 6.56 -3.30 -9.65
C GLN A 120 7.88 -2.54 -9.60
N GLU A 121 7.87 -1.25 -9.31
CA GLU A 121 9.10 -0.46 -9.14
C GLU A 121 9.95 -0.98 -7.98
N ALA A 122 9.32 -1.31 -6.85
CA ALA A 122 10.01 -1.89 -5.70
C ALA A 122 10.62 -3.28 -6.00
N LEU A 123 9.90 -4.13 -6.76
CA LEU A 123 10.41 -5.42 -7.23
C LEU A 123 11.67 -5.25 -8.09
N LYS A 124 11.67 -4.29 -9.03
CA LYS A 124 12.84 -4.00 -9.88
C LYS A 124 14.04 -3.56 -9.05
N LEU A 125 13.84 -2.65 -8.10
CA LEU A 125 14.91 -2.14 -7.23
C LEU A 125 15.55 -3.25 -6.38
N ARG A 126 14.75 -4.19 -5.87
CA ARG A 126 15.26 -5.33 -5.09
C ARG A 126 15.97 -6.39 -5.94
N ALA A 127 15.62 -6.54 -7.22
CA ALA A 127 16.32 -7.45 -8.11
C ALA A 127 17.73 -6.95 -8.50
N THR A 128 17.97 -5.65 -8.39
CA THR A 128 19.25 -5.01 -8.71
C THR A 128 20.15 -4.75 -7.49
N SER A 129 19.66 -5.03 -6.28
CA SER A 129 20.36 -4.83 -5.01
C SER A 129 21.00 -6.12 -4.52
#